data_AF-A0A967BAE9-F1
#
_entry.id   AF-A0A967BAE9-F1
#
_cell.length_a   1.000
_cell.length_b   1.000
_cell.length_c   1.000
_cell.angle_alpha   90.00
_cell.angle_beta   90.00
_cell.angle_gamma   90.00
#
_symmetry.space_group_name_H-M   'P 1'
#
loop_
_entity.id
_entity.type
_entity.pdbx_description
1 polymer ?
#
loop_
_entity_poly.entity_id
_entity_poly.type
_entity_poly.pdbx_seq_one_letter_code
_entity_poly.pdbx_strand_id
1 'polypeptide(L)' 'MMKRIAALALVCALVLPLAACGKKGAPKAPGPDDKITYPQTYPAPD' A
#
# COMPACT_ATOMS: atom_id res chain seq x y z
N MET A 1 -30.98 18.53 -10.40
CA MET A 1 -30.68 17.21 -9.80
C MET A 1 -29.50 16.52 -10.49
N MET A 2 -29.58 16.18 -11.78
CA MET A 2 -28.59 15.35 -12.49
C MET A 2 -27.16 15.92 -12.53
N LYS A 3 -26.99 17.24 -12.67
CA LYS A 3 -25.65 17.88 -12.70
C LYS A 3 -24.85 17.69 -11.41
N ARG A 4 -25.54 17.66 -10.25
CA ARG A 4 -24.90 17.43 -8.95
C ARG A 4 -24.44 15.98 -8.79
N ILE A 5 -25.23 15.04 -9.31
CA ILE A 5 -24.91 13.60 -9.31
C ILE A 5 -23.69 13.34 -10.21
N ALA A 6 -23.66 13.96 -11.40
CA ALA A 6 -22.52 13.84 -12.31
C ALA A 6 -21.22 14.40 -11.71
N ALA A 7 -21.30 15.55 -11.02
CA ALA A 7 -20.14 16.13 -10.34
C ALA A 7 -19.62 15.23 -9.21
N LEU A 8 -20.51 14.66 -8.40
CA LEU A 8 -20.14 13.69 -7.36
C LEU A 8 -19.47 12.44 -7.92
N ALA A 9 -20.02 11.88 -9.01
CA ALA A 9 -19.44 10.72 -9.67
C ALA A 9 -18.02 11.00 -10.21
N LEU A 10 -17.81 12.18 -10.82
CA LEU A 10 -16.50 12.60 -11.32
C LEU A 10 -15.48 12.77 -10.20
N VAL A 11 -15.87 13.39 -9.08
CA VAL A 11 -15.00 13.53 -7.91
C VAL A 11 -14.62 12.17 -7.37
N CYS A 12 -15.57 11.27 -7.12
CA CYS A 12 -15.27 9.92 -6.63
C CYS A 12 -14.30 9.16 -7.53
N ALA A 13 -14.48 9.22 -8.86
CA ALA A 13 -13.59 8.57 -9.83
C ALA A 13 -12.14 9.06 -9.72
N LEU A 14 -11.92 10.33 -9.36
CA LEU A 14 -10.59 10.92 -9.22
C LEU A 14 -9.92 10.59 -7.87
N VAL A 15 -10.68 10.46 -6.77
CA VAL A 15 -10.10 10.24 -5.43
C VAL A 15 -9.91 8.78 -5.04
N LEU A 16 -10.72 7.86 -5.57
CA LEU A 16 -10.61 6.41 -5.32
C LEU A 16 -9.21 5.81 -5.55
N PRO A 17 -8.48 6.13 -6.63
CA PRO A 17 -7.15 5.55 -6.85
C PRO A 17 -6.08 6.02 -5.85
N LEU A 18 -6.27 7.15 -5.16
CA LEU A 18 -5.33 7.60 -4.11
C LEU A 18 -5.38 6.70 -2.86
N ALA A 19 -6.51 6.02 -2.62
CA ALA A 19 -6.60 5.05 -1.54
C ALA A 19 -5.76 3.78 -1.79
N ALA A 20 -5.38 3.52 -3.04
CA ALA A 20 -4.51 2.38 -3.40
C ALA A 20 -3.02 2.62 -3.04
N CYS A 21 -2.64 3.84 -2.65
CA CYS A 21 -1.29 4.13 -2.15
C CYS A 21 -1.10 3.77 -0.66
N GLY A 22 -2.14 3.27 0.02
CA GLY A 22 -2.06 2.77 1.40
C GLY A 22 -1.53 1.35 1.46
N LYS A 23 -0.24 1.23 1.81
CA LYS A 23 0.58 0.01 1.96
C LYS A 23 -0.18 -1.32 2.07
N LYS A 24 0.03 -2.20 1.08
CA LYS A 24 0.13 -3.66 1.34
C LYS A 24 1.06 -3.79 2.56
N GLY A 25 0.59 -4.46 3.63
CA GLY A 25 1.19 -4.45 4.97
C GLY A 25 2.72 -4.66 4.99
N ALA A 26 3.34 -4.55 6.17
CA ALA A 26 4.80 -4.70 6.30
C ALA A 26 5.33 -5.84 5.40
N PRO A 27 6.37 -5.61 4.58
CA PRO A 27 6.85 -6.60 3.62
C PRO A 27 6.98 -7.98 4.29
N LYS A 28 6.29 -8.99 3.75
CA LYS A 28 6.42 -10.37 4.26
C LYS A 28 7.80 -10.88 3.89
N ALA A 29 8.53 -11.39 4.87
CA ALA A 29 9.82 -11.99 4.62
C ALA A 29 9.68 -13.18 3.64
N PRO A 30 10.64 -13.38 2.73
CA PRO A 30 10.61 -14.47 1.77
C PRO A 30 10.84 -15.81 2.46
N GLY A 31 10.07 -16.82 2.09
CA GLY A 31 10.24 -18.21 2.55
C GLY A 31 9.02 -18.79 3.30
N PRO A 32 9.06 -20.09 3.61
CA PRO A 32 8.13 -20.75 4.54
C PRO A 32 8.21 -20.09 5.92
N ASP A 33 7.08 -19.94 6.63
CA ASP A 33 7.01 -19.26 7.93
C ASP A 33 7.96 -19.90 8.98
N ASP A 34 8.14 -21.22 8.90
CA ASP A 34 9.02 -22.06 9.72
C ASP A 34 10.52 -21.97 9.32
N LYS A 35 10.82 -21.29 8.21
CA LYS A 35 12.17 -21.08 7.64
C LYS A 35 12.48 -19.60 7.43
N ILE A 36 11.66 -18.67 7.94
CA ILE A 36 11.97 -17.24 7.96
C ILE A 36 13.16 -17.03 8.91
N THR A 37 14.37 -17.09 8.36
CA THR A 37 15.63 -16.86 9.10
C THR A 37 16.30 -15.56 8.62
N TYR A 38 15.52 -14.53 8.27
CA TYR A 38 16.01 -13.32 7.59
C TYR A 38 15.84 -12.04 8.43
N PRO A 39 16.87 -11.15 8.53
CA PRO A 39 18.29 -11.50 8.70
C PRO A 39 19.08 -10.48 9.59
N GLN A 40 20.34 -10.81 9.77
CA GLN A 40 21.48 -10.00 10.24
C GLN A 40 21.40 -8.47 10.01
N THR A 41 21.84 -7.71 11.01
CA THR A 41 22.07 -6.26 10.94
C THR A 41 23.23 -5.94 10.01
N TYR A 42 23.05 -4.95 9.13
CA TYR A 42 24.13 -4.40 8.30
C TYR A 42 25.24 -3.86 9.23
N PRO A 43 26.53 -4.18 9.01
CA PRO A 43 27.58 -3.63 9.86
C PRO A 43 27.54 -2.10 9.84
N ALA A 44 27.71 -1.50 11.02
CA ALA A 44 27.77 -0.05 11.16
C ALA A 44 29.03 0.48 10.43
N PRO A 45 28.96 1.66 9.79
CA PRO A 45 30.16 2.29 9.25
C PRO A 45 31.12 2.66 10.38
N ASP A 46 32.41 2.57 10.09
CA ASP A 46 33.53 3.00 10.93
C ASP A 46 33.45 4.48 11.34
#